data_AF-A0AB35F5X1-F1
#
_entry.id   AF-A0AB35F5X1-F1
#
_cell.length_a   1.000
_cell.length_b   1.000
_cell.length_c   1.000
_cell.angle_alpha   90.00
_cell.angle_beta   90.00
_cell.angle_gamma   90.00
#
_symmetry.space_group_name_H-M   'P 1'
#
loop_
_entity.id
_entity.type
_entity.pdbx_description
1 polymer ?
#
loop_
_entity_poly.entity_id
_entity_poly.type
_entity_poly.pdbx_seq_one_letter_code
_entity_poly.pdbx_strand_id
1 'polypeptide(L)'
;MKEHALKISSAAIALIKKHQGLSLEKYRDEKGLWVIGYGHVIRDQEHFHGPVTPLEAETLLREDIRLCEALLRENMTRPLTQQQHDALVMMIFSFGEITSLPNALFQAVARV
;
A
#
# COMPACT_ATOMS: atom_id res chain seq x y z
N MET A 1 -3.28 6.97 -27.15
CA MET A 1 -4.31 6.14 -26.50
C MET A 1 -4.25 6.44 -25.01
N LYS A 2 -5.36 6.79 -24.35
CA LYS A 2 -5.36 6.97 -22.89
C LYS A 2 -5.25 5.57 -22.26
N GLU A 3 -4.06 5.18 -21.85
CA GLU A 3 -3.91 4.01 -20.98
C GLU A 3 -4.76 4.28 -19.73
N HIS A 4 -5.78 3.46 -19.53
CA HIS A 4 -6.52 3.47 -18.28
C HIS A 4 -5.59 2.87 -17.24
N ALA A 5 -4.97 3.72 -16.43
CA ALA A 5 -4.17 3.27 -15.31
C ALA A 5 -5.01 2.32 -14.45
N LEU A 6 -4.52 1.09 -14.26
CA LEU A 6 -5.15 0.11 -13.39
C LEU A 6 -5.28 0.70 -11.98
N LYS A 7 -6.38 0.34 -11.33
CA LYS A 7 -6.66 0.71 -9.94
C LYS A 7 -6.95 -0.54 -9.16
N ILE A 8 -6.50 -0.61 -7.91
CA ILE A 8 -6.76 -1.76 -7.05
C ILE A 8 -8.26 -2.02 -6.91
N SER A 9 -8.66 -3.29 -6.95
CA SER A 9 -10.06 -3.67 -6.74
C SER A 9 -10.51 -3.45 -5.28
N SER A 10 -11.81 -3.27 -5.09
CA SER A 10 -12.40 -3.18 -3.74
C SER A 10 -12.20 -4.46 -2.93
N ALA A 11 -12.16 -5.62 -3.58
CA ALA A 11 -11.89 -6.91 -2.94
C ALA A 11 -10.46 -6.95 -2.38
N ALA A 12 -9.47 -6.52 -3.15
CA ALA A 12 -8.09 -6.45 -2.69
C ALA A 12 -7.91 -5.41 -1.55
N ILE A 13 -8.59 -4.26 -1.62
CA ILE A 13 -8.60 -3.30 -0.49
C ILE A 13 -9.16 -3.95 0.78
N ALA A 14 -10.26 -4.70 0.67
CA ALA A 14 -10.86 -5.38 1.82
C ALA A 14 -9.90 -6.41 2.44
N LEU A 15 -9.14 -7.13 1.61
CA LEU A 15 -8.10 -8.05 2.07
C LEU A 15 -6.96 -7.31 2.77
N ILE A 16 -6.45 -6.21 2.21
CA ILE A 16 -5.41 -5.39 2.85
C ILE A 16 -5.87 -4.92 4.23
N LYS A 17 -7.08 -4.35 4.33
CA LYS A 17 -7.65 -3.91 5.61
C LYS A 17 -7.72 -5.05 6.63
N LYS A 18 -8.15 -6.24 6.19
CA LYS A 18 -8.25 -7.43 7.04
C LYS A 18 -6.88 -7.89 7.54
N HIS A 19 -5.86 -7.87 6.69
CA HIS A 19 -4.51 -8.34 7.04
C HIS A 19 -3.76 -7.34 7.92
N GLN A 20 -3.88 -6.04 7.66
CA GLN A 20 -3.22 -5.00 8.45
C GLN A 20 -3.88 -4.76 9.80
N GLY A 21 -5.21 -4.89 9.86
CA GLY A 21 -5.98 -4.41 11.01
C GLY A 21 -6.04 -2.88 11.07
N LEU A 22 -6.88 -2.35 11.95
CA LEU A 22 -7.09 -0.92 12.13
C LEU A 22 -6.60 -0.49 13.52
N SER A 23 -5.68 0.46 13.56
CA SER A 23 -5.34 1.20 14.79
C SER A 23 -5.73 2.66 14.64
N LEU A 24 -6.63 3.14 15.50
CA LEU A 24 -7.00 4.56 15.52
C LEU A 24 -5.95 5.41 16.25
N GLU A 25 -5.18 4.80 17.15
CA GLU A 25 -4.07 5.46 17.83
C GLU A 25 -2.74 5.11 17.16
N LYS A 26 -1.79 6.04 17.22
CA LYS A 26 -0.43 5.74 16.79
C LYS A 26 0.25 4.80 17.78
N TYR A 27 0.97 3.82 17.27
CA TYR A 27 1.78 2.90 18.07
C TYR A 27 3.15 2.72 17.42
N ARG A 28 4.09 2.07 18.12
CA ARG A 28 5.35 1.63 17.53
C ARG A 28 5.24 0.18 17.10
N ASP A 29 5.58 -0.10 15.85
CA ASP A 29 5.65 -1.46 15.34
C ASP A 29 6.89 -2.22 15.87
N GLU A 30 7.07 -3.47 15.43
CA GLU A 30 8.21 -4.31 15.79
C GLU A 30 9.57 -3.76 15.33
N LYS A 31 9.58 -2.84 14.37
CA LYS A 31 10.77 -2.14 13.86
C LYS A 31 11.00 -0.81 14.56
N GLY A 32 10.12 -0.41 15.47
CA GLY A 32 10.20 0.83 16.24
C GLY A 32 9.69 2.07 15.49
N LEU A 33 9.05 1.90 14.33
CA LEU A 33 8.46 2.98 13.52
C LEU A 33 7.09 3.38 14.07
N TRP A 34 6.77 4.67 13.98
CA TRP A 34 5.44 5.17 14.35
C TRP A 34 4.44 4.86 13.24
N VAL A 35 3.39 4.13 13.58
CA VAL A 35 2.37 3.67 12.63
C VAL A 35 0.96 4.00 13.12
N ILE A 36 0.03 4.23 12.20
CA ILE A 36 -1.39 4.53 12.48
C ILE A 36 -2.31 4.01 11.36
N GLY A 37 -3.61 3.91 11.60
CA GLY A 37 -4.58 3.46 10.61
C GLY A 37 -4.37 1.99 10.21
N TYR A 38 -4.34 1.72 8.91
CA TYR A 38 -4.08 0.40 8.34
C TYR A 38 -2.58 0.19 8.05
N GLY A 39 -1.73 0.39 9.06
CA GLY A 39 -0.28 0.23 8.94
C GLY A 39 0.44 1.38 8.23
N HIS A 40 -0.16 2.58 8.20
CA HIS A 40 0.47 3.77 7.63
C HIS A 40 1.65 4.22 8.50
N VAL A 41 2.85 4.25 7.93
CA VAL A 41 4.05 4.75 8.59
C VAL A 41 4.03 6.28 8.59
N ILE A 42 4.01 6.88 9.78
CA ILE A 42 3.99 8.34 9.98
C ILE A 42 5.33 8.92 9.55
N ARG A 43 5.29 9.80 8.55
CA ARG A 43 6.45 10.52 8.00
C ARG A 43 6.74 11.78 8.82
N ASP A 44 7.95 12.33 8.69
CA ASP A 44 8.40 13.49 9.48
C ASP A 44 7.48 14.74 9.40
N GLN A 45 6.78 14.90 8.27
CA GLN A 45 5.87 16.04 8.04
C GLN A 45 4.43 15.78 8.52
N GLU A 46 4.12 14.56 8.96
CA GLU A 46 2.79 14.17 9.40
C GLU A 46 2.71 14.24 10.93
N HIS A 47 1.70 14.94 11.44
CA HIS A 47 1.52 15.15 12.88
C HIS A 47 0.12 14.72 13.30
N PHE A 48 0.07 13.69 14.15
CA PHE A 48 -1.14 13.18 14.76
C PHE A 48 -1.11 13.48 16.26
N HIS A 49 -1.97 14.39 16.69
CA HIS A 49 -2.11 14.84 18.09
C HIS A 49 -3.12 14.03 18.91
N GLY A 50 -3.87 13.13 18.27
CA GLY A 50 -4.85 12.25 18.89
C GLY A 50 -5.22 11.09 17.97
N PRO A 51 -6.21 10.28 18.36
CA PRO A 51 -6.70 9.19 17.53
C PRO A 51 -7.29 9.72 16.22
N VAL A 52 -7.10 8.99 15.13
CA VAL A 52 -7.80 9.24 13.87
C VAL A 52 -9.18 8.60 13.88
N THR A 53 -10.08 9.10 13.05
CA THR A 53 -11.35 8.47 12.74
C THR A 53 -11.15 7.31 11.75
N PRO A 54 -12.10 6.35 11.67
CA PRO A 54 -12.07 5.33 10.64
C PRO A 54 -12.00 5.90 9.21
N LEU A 55 -12.64 7.04 8.96
CA LEU A 55 -12.61 7.69 7.65
C LEU A 55 -11.23 8.29 7.31
N GLU A 56 -10.56 8.89 8.29
CA GLU A 56 -9.18 9.37 8.13
C GLU A 56 -8.23 8.20 7.90
N ALA A 57 -8.37 7.09 8.64
CA ALA A 57 -7.60 5.88 8.41
C ALA A 57 -7.83 5.28 7.00
N GLU A 58 -9.07 5.34 6.49
CA GLU A 58 -9.36 4.97 5.10
C GLU A 58 -8.71 5.90 4.08
N THR A 59 -8.63 7.20 4.39
CA THR A 59 -7.99 8.20 3.53
C THR A 59 -6.49 7.93 3.43
N LEU A 60 -5.83 7.70 4.58
CA LEU A 60 -4.41 7.32 4.63
C LEU A 60 -4.13 6.06 3.81
N LEU A 61 -4.94 5.00 3.98
CA LEU A 61 -4.81 3.77 3.20
C LEU A 61 -4.93 4.03 1.69
N ARG A 62 -5.86 4.90 1.27
CA ARG A 62 -6.02 5.26 -0.15
C ARG A 62 -4.83 6.03 -0.69
N GLU A 63 -4.19 6.87 0.11
CA GLU A 63 -2.99 7.61 -0.26
C GLU A 63 -1.80 6.65 -0.42
N ASP A 64 -1.61 5.72 0.51
CA ASP A 64 -0.55 4.72 0.41
C ASP A 64 -0.75 3.78 -0.79
N ILE A 65 -1.99 3.39 -1.08
CA ILE A 65 -2.32 2.64 -2.31
C ILE A 65 -1.95 3.45 -3.55
N ARG A 66 -2.27 4.75 -3.61
CA ARG A 66 -1.93 5.59 -4.77
C ARG A 66 -0.43 5.68 -5.00
N LEU A 67 0.36 5.73 -3.92
CA LEU A 67 1.82 5.69 -3.99
C LEU A 67 2.30 4.35 -4.55
N CYS A 68 1.73 3.23 -4.09
CA CYS A 68 2.03 1.90 -4.64
C CYS A 68 1.69 1.81 -6.13
N GLU A 69 0.52 2.29 -6.54
CA GLU A 69 0.09 2.30 -7.95
C GLU A 69 0.98 3.19 -8.83
N ALA A 70 1.46 4.32 -8.29
CA ALA A 70 2.41 5.19 -8.99
C ALA A 70 3.75 4.47 -9.21
N LEU A 71 4.27 3.81 -8.18
CA LEU A 71 5.50 3.02 -8.29
C LEU A 71 5.35 1.88 -9.30
N LEU A 72 4.23 1.16 -9.29
CA LEU A 72 3.97 0.13 -10.28
C LEU A 72 3.94 0.70 -11.71
N ARG A 73 3.30 1.87 -11.92
CA ARG A 73 3.30 2.53 -13.23
C ARG A 73 4.69 2.94 -13.71
N GLU A 74 5.54 3.45 -12.81
CA GLU A 74 6.87 3.92 -13.16
C GLU A 74 7.85 2.78 -13.47
N ASN A 75 7.62 1.62 -12.85
CA ASN A 75 8.55 0.50 -12.89
C ASN A 75 8.15 -0.59 -13.90
N MET A 76 6.85 -0.82 -14.13
CA MET A 76 6.39 -1.92 -14.96
C MET A 76 6.53 -1.62 -16.44
N THR A 77 7.42 -2.36 -17.11
CA THR A 77 7.66 -2.23 -18.56
C THR A 77 6.70 -3.06 -19.42
N ARG A 78 5.84 -3.87 -18.80
CA ARG A 78 4.83 -4.70 -19.48
C ARG A 78 3.44 -4.40 -18.93
N PRO A 79 2.40 -4.46 -19.79
CA PRO A 79 1.02 -4.35 -19.32
C PRO A 79 0.69 -5.42 -18.29
N LEU A 80 0.07 -5.01 -17.19
CA LEU A 80 -0.43 -5.91 -16.16
C LEU A 80 -1.91 -6.24 -16.42
N THR A 81 -2.34 -7.43 -16.01
CA THR A 81 -3.76 -7.70 -15.79
C THR A 81 -4.22 -7.09 -14.47
N GLN A 82 -5.54 -6.88 -14.30
CA GLN A 82 -6.10 -6.40 -13.03
C GLN A 82 -5.71 -7.29 -11.84
N GLN A 83 -5.69 -8.62 -12.03
CA GLN A 83 -5.34 -9.57 -10.98
C GLN A 83 -3.86 -9.48 -10.60
N GLN A 84 -2.96 -9.32 -11.58
CA GLN A 84 -1.53 -9.10 -11.30
C GLN A 84 -1.31 -7.78 -10.58
N HIS A 85 -1.99 -6.71 -11.01
CA HIS A 85 -1.95 -5.43 -10.32
C HIS A 85 -2.38 -5.53 -8.85
N ASP A 86 -3.55 -6.13 -8.59
CA ASP A 86 -4.06 -6.32 -7.23
C ASP A 86 -3.09 -7.14 -6.37
N ALA A 87 -2.55 -8.24 -6.91
CA ALA A 87 -1.59 -9.09 -6.22
C ALA A 87 -0.31 -8.34 -5.84
N LEU A 88 0.21 -7.50 -6.74
CA LEU A 88 1.40 -6.69 -6.48
C LEU A 88 1.15 -5.66 -5.39
N VAL A 89 0.02 -4.93 -5.42
CA VAL A 89 -0.27 -3.97 -4.36
C VAL A 89 -0.42 -4.68 -3.01
N MET A 90 -1.16 -5.79 -2.93
CA MET A 90 -1.28 -6.57 -1.69
C MET A 90 0.07 -7.09 -1.18
N MET A 91 0.95 -7.50 -2.09
CA MET A 91 2.29 -7.96 -1.77
C MET A 91 3.13 -6.83 -1.16
N ILE A 92 3.07 -5.61 -1.70
CA ILE A 92 3.77 -4.44 -1.14
C ILE A 92 3.33 -4.18 0.30
N PHE A 93 2.02 -4.22 0.58
CA PHE A 93 1.50 -4.08 1.94
C PHE A 93 1.96 -5.21 2.88
N SER A 94 2.22 -6.42 2.36
CA SER A 94 2.72 -7.53 3.18
C SER A 94 4.18 -7.37 3.65
N PHE A 95 4.99 -6.55 2.97
CA PHE A 95 6.42 -6.38 3.31
C PHE A 95 6.71 -5.16 4.21
N GLY A 96 5.70 -4.34 4.53
CA GLY A 96 5.78 -3.24 5.51
C GLY A 96 6.59 -2.02 5.08
N GLU A 97 7.53 -2.13 4.13
CA GLU A 97 8.34 -1.00 3.63
C GLU A 97 8.37 -0.95 2.10
N ILE A 98 7.89 0.17 1.55
CA ILE A 98 8.01 0.52 0.13
C ILE A 98 9.48 0.85 -0.23
N THR A 99 10.28 1.30 0.74
CA THR A 99 11.67 1.74 0.58
C THR A 99 12.65 0.63 0.19
N SER A 100 12.24 -0.64 0.29
CA SER A 100 13.07 -1.79 -0.08
C SER A 100 12.42 -2.65 -1.18
N LEU A 101 11.73 -2.06 -2.16
CA LEU A 101 11.20 -2.81 -3.31
C LEU A 101 12.38 -3.38 -4.12
N PRO A 102 12.67 -4.70 -4.06
CA PRO A 102 13.82 -5.27 -4.74
C PRO A 102 13.46 -5.67 -6.17
N ASN A 103 14.50 -5.95 -6.96
CA ASN A 103 14.43 -6.69 -8.23
C ASN A 103 13.50 -7.92 -8.21
N ALA A 104 13.19 -8.49 -7.03
CA ALA A 104 12.28 -9.61 -6.83
C ALA A 104 10.83 -9.33 -7.29
N LEU A 105 10.33 -8.09 -7.17
CA LEU A 105 8.98 -7.74 -7.62
C LEU A 105 8.84 -7.92 -9.14
N PHE A 106 9.86 -7.50 -9.90
CA PHE A 106 9.92 -7.68 -11.36
C PHE A 106 10.00 -9.15 -11.76
N GLN A 107 10.75 -9.95 -11.02
CA GLN A 107 10.93 -11.38 -11.31
C GLN A 107 9.66 -12.21 -11.02
N ALA A 108 8.84 -11.81 -10.05
CA ALA A 108 7.58 -12.49 -9.74
C ALA A 108 6.55 -12.32 -10.87
N VAL A 109 6.43 -11.12 -11.44
CA VAL A 109 5.53 -10.86 -12.59
C VAL A 109 6.03 -11.53 -13.86
N ALA A 110 7.34 -11.57 -14.07
CA ALA A 110 7.93 -12.19 -15.26
C ALA A 110 7.77 -13.72 -15.34
N ARG A 111 7.31 -14.36 -14.27
CA ARG A 111 7.15 -15.82 -14.14
C ARG A 111 5.70 -16.32 -14.22
N VAL A 112 4.74 -15.41 -14.40
CA VAL A 112 3.31 -15.71 -14.62
C VAL A 112 2.95 -15.35 -16.06
#